data_AF-A0A917QUL8-F1
#
_entry.id   AF-A0A917QUL8-F1
#
_cell.length_a   1.000
_cell.length_b   1.000
_cell.length_c   1.000
_cell.angle_alpha   90.00
_cell.angle_beta   90.00
_cell.angle_gamma   90.00
#
_symmetry.space_group_name_H-M   'P 1'
#
loop_
_entity.id
_entity.type
_entity.pdbx_description
1 polymer ?
#
loop_
_entity_poly.entity_id
_entity_poly.type
_entity_poly.pdbx_seq_one_letter_code
_entity_poly.pdbx_strand_id
1 'polypeptide(L)'
;MRLDAVLIRDPGTPCHVNGAGLDMRGERPGWLSHWVPSVDGWWMGRVTYSITYADGRRVPLTLTDQLVPAYALRPRHDGSRPTT
;
A
#
# COMPACT_ATOMS: atom_id res chain seq x y z
N MET A 1 4.56 -2.34 0.79
CA MET A 1 3.12 -2.44 0.50
C MET A 1 2.92 -2.20 -0.98
N ARG A 2 2.15 -3.04 -1.65
CA ARG A 2 1.79 -2.96 -3.06
C ARG A 2 0.48 -2.18 -3.22
N LEU A 3 0.53 -0.95 -3.71
CA LEU A 3 -0.66 -0.10 -3.85
C LEU A 3 -1.61 -0.60 -4.96
N ASP A 4 -1.03 -1.20 -6.01
CA ASP A 4 -1.74 -1.81 -7.13
C ASP A 4 -2.56 -3.04 -6.73
N ALA A 5 -2.12 -3.75 -5.67
CA ALA A 5 -2.85 -4.87 -5.10
C ALA A 5 -3.93 -4.44 -4.08
N VAL A 6 -3.89 -3.19 -3.60
CA VAL A 6 -4.91 -2.64 -2.69
C VAL A 6 -6.08 -2.07 -3.47
N LEU A 7 -5.78 -1.31 -4.53
CA LEU A 7 -6.80 -0.79 -5.44
C LEU A 7 -6.85 -1.68 -6.70
N ILE A 8 -7.57 -2.78 -6.61
CA ILE A 8 -7.82 -3.66 -7.74
C ILE A 8 -8.89 -3.01 -8.62
N ARG A 9 -8.56 -2.79 -9.90
CA ARG A 9 -9.53 -2.33 -10.89
C ARG A 9 -10.14 -3.52 -11.61
N ASP A 10 -11.45 -3.50 -11.78
CA ASP A 10 -12.11 -4.33 -12.77
C ASP A 10 -11.74 -3.84 -14.18
N PRO A 11 -11.14 -4.69 -15.04
CA PRO A 11 -10.75 -4.31 -16.39
C PRO A 11 -11.89 -3.79 -17.26
N GLY A 12 -13.14 -4.20 -16.99
CA GLY A 12 -14.31 -3.81 -17.76
C GLY A 12 -14.91 -2.46 -17.37
N THR A 13 -14.53 -1.90 -16.22
CA THR A 13 -15.13 -0.69 -15.69
C THR A 13 -14.48 0.57 -16.28
N PRO A 14 -15.26 1.52 -16.85
CA PRO A 14 -14.72 2.78 -17.36
C PRO A 14 -13.89 3.52 -16.31
N CYS A 15 -12.71 3.98 -16.70
CA CYS A 15 -11.79 4.71 -15.83
C CYS A 15 -11.63 6.15 -16.30
N HIS A 16 -12.06 7.11 -15.50
CA HIS A 16 -11.69 8.51 -15.68
C HIS A 16 -10.33 8.79 -15.04
N VAL A 17 -9.38 9.33 -15.81
CA VAL A 17 -8.07 9.72 -15.30
C VAL A 17 -8.18 11.08 -14.62
N ASN A 18 -7.88 11.13 -13.31
CA ASN A 18 -7.74 12.37 -12.57
C ASN A 18 -6.26 12.68 -12.35
N GLY A 19 -5.74 13.71 -13.02
CA GLY A 19 -4.33 14.13 -12.91
C GLY A 19 -3.92 14.57 -11.51
N ALA A 20 -4.87 14.95 -10.64
CA ALA A 20 -4.64 15.30 -9.24
C ALA A 20 -4.93 14.14 -8.26
N GLY A 21 -5.11 12.91 -8.77
CA GLY A 21 -5.35 11.72 -7.95
C GLY A 21 -4.10 11.20 -7.26
N LEU A 22 -4.28 10.20 -6.38
CA LEU A 22 -3.16 9.48 -5.76
C LEU A 22 -2.48 8.55 -6.78
N ASP A 23 -1.15 8.50 -6.73
CA ASP A 23 -0.37 7.54 -7.50
C ASP A 23 -0.38 6.17 -6.82
N MET A 24 -1.35 5.35 -7.23
CA MET A 24 -1.58 4.00 -6.69
C MET A 24 -0.69 2.93 -7.36
N ARG A 25 0.37 3.33 -8.07
CA ARG A 25 1.27 2.39 -8.76
C ARG A 25 2.38 1.91 -7.84
N GLY A 26 2.80 0.67 -8.06
CA GLY A 26 4.00 0.09 -7.45
C GLY A 26 3.93 -0.04 -5.93
N GLU A 27 5.09 0.07 -5.30
CA GLU A 27 5.24 -0.17 -3.88
C GLU A 27 5.57 1.07 -3.09
N ARG A 28 5.03 1.10 -1.86
CA ARG A 28 5.40 2.07 -0.86
C ARG A 28 5.89 1.41 0.43
N PRO A 29 6.89 2.03 1.09
CA PRO A 29 7.22 1.68 2.46
C PRO A 29 6.01 1.93 3.37
N GLY A 30 5.78 1.02 4.30
CA GLY A 30 4.76 1.18 5.34
C GLY A 30 5.25 0.53 6.63
N TRP A 31 4.68 0.97 7.75
CA TRP A 31 4.89 0.41 9.08
C TRP A 31 3.72 -0.51 9.42
N LEU A 32 4.00 -1.81 9.52
CA LEU A 32 3.03 -2.81 9.97
C LEU A 32 3.03 -2.85 11.50
N SER A 33 1.90 -2.53 12.11
CA SER A 33 1.76 -2.59 13.56
C SER A 33 1.36 -3.99 14.05
N HIS A 34 0.29 -4.57 13.48
CA HIS A 34 -0.25 -5.86 13.91
C HIS A 34 -0.99 -6.54 12.76
N TRP A 35 -1.13 -7.86 12.85
CA TRP A 35 -1.99 -8.66 11.99
C TRP A 35 -3.40 -8.76 12.57
N VAL A 36 -4.40 -8.69 11.73
CA VAL A 36 -5.83 -8.73 12.07
C VAL A 36 -6.49 -9.84 11.24
N PRO A 37 -7.06 -10.88 11.87
CA PRO A 37 -7.79 -11.91 11.16
C PRO A 37 -9.18 -11.41 10.76
N SER A 38 -9.70 -11.91 9.63
CA SER A 38 -11.09 -11.74 9.21
C SER A 38 -11.90 -13.01 9.48
N VAL A 39 -13.22 -12.90 9.44
CA VAL A 39 -14.14 -14.04 9.63
C VAL A 39 -13.96 -15.14 8.58
N ASP A 40 -13.63 -14.77 7.34
CA ASP A 40 -13.45 -15.70 6.22
C ASP A 40 -12.02 -16.27 6.14
N GLY A 41 -11.21 -16.08 7.19
CA GLY A 41 -9.85 -16.63 7.29
C GLY A 41 -8.76 -15.84 6.59
N TRP A 42 -9.08 -14.70 5.98
CA TRP A 42 -8.06 -13.78 5.45
C TRP A 42 -7.34 -13.04 6.57
N TRP A 43 -6.06 -12.77 6.35
CA TRP A 43 -5.26 -11.89 7.21
C TRP A 43 -5.11 -10.50 6.59
N MET A 44 -5.23 -9.48 7.43
CA MET A 44 -4.97 -8.08 7.10
C MET A 44 -3.87 -7.54 8.00
N GLY A 45 -2.97 -6.73 7.46
CA GLY A 45 -2.04 -5.95 8.27
C GLY A 45 -2.63 -4.58 8.59
N ARG A 46 -2.51 -4.12 9.82
CA ARG A 46 -2.79 -2.72 10.19
C ARG A 46 -1.55 -1.88 9.94
N VAL A 47 -1.57 -1.07 8.88
CA VAL A 47 -0.39 -0.41 8.30
C VAL A 47 -0.55 1.11 8.26
N THR A 48 0.51 1.82 8.65
CA THR A 48 0.67 3.26 8.43
C THR A 48 1.65 3.50 7.28
N TYR A 49 1.28 4.32 6.30
CA TYR A 49 2.08 4.57 5.09
C TYR A 49 1.73 5.91 4.44
N SER A 50 2.53 6.31 3.44
CA SER A 50 2.30 7.56 2.69
C SER A 50 2.20 7.32 1.19
N ILE A 51 1.32 8.05 0.52
CA ILE A 51 1.10 8.01 -0.93
C ILE A 51 1.27 9.41 -1.53
N THR A 52 1.93 9.50 -2.67
CA THR A 52 2.11 10.76 -3.40
C THR A 52 0.92 11.04 -4.32
N TYR A 53 0.61 12.33 -4.53
CA TYR A 53 -0.31 12.73 -5.60
C TYR A 53 0.40 12.71 -6.96
N ALA A 54 -0.34 12.42 -8.02
CA ALA A 54 0.16 12.37 -9.39
C ALA A 54 0.48 13.76 -9.97
N ASP A 55 -0.07 14.82 -9.40
CA ASP A 55 0.16 16.22 -9.81
C ASP A 55 1.46 16.83 -9.25
N GLY A 56 2.29 16.03 -8.56
CA GLY A 56 3.62 16.45 -8.09
C GLY A 56 3.60 17.26 -6.79
N ARG A 57 2.49 17.29 -6.05
CA ARG A 57 2.47 17.89 -4.70
C ARG A 57 3.58 17.33 -3.82
N ARG A 58 4.30 18.23 -3.15
CA ARG A 58 5.45 17.88 -2.28
C ARG A 58 5.04 17.13 -1.01
N VAL A 59 3.86 17.42 -0.48
CA VAL A 59 3.37 16.80 0.75
C VAL A 59 2.57 15.55 0.37
N PRO A 60 3.04 14.34 0.72
CA PRO A 60 2.28 13.12 0.49
C PRO A 60 1.09 13.02 1.45
N LEU A 61 0.09 12.24 1.07
CA LEU A 61 -1.00 11.85 1.98
C LEU A 61 -0.49 10.73 2.89
N THR A 62 -0.51 10.97 4.21
CA THR A 62 -0.23 9.93 5.20
C THR A 62 -1.54 9.29 5.65
N LEU A 63 -1.61 7.97 5.55
CA LEU A 63 -2.71 7.16 6.04
C LEU A 63 -2.24 6.36 7.25
N THR A 64 -2.97 6.46 8.36
CA THR A 64 -2.65 5.78 9.62
C THR A 64 -3.55 4.58 9.82
N ASP A 65 -2.98 3.51 10.37
CA ASP A 65 -3.68 2.31 10.82
C ASP A 65 -4.68 1.71 9.83
N GLN A 66 -4.37 1.78 8.53
CA GLN A 66 -5.23 1.22 7.49
C GLN A 66 -5.12 -0.30 7.46
N LEU A 67 -6.25 -0.98 7.24
CA LEU A 67 -6.24 -2.42 6.98
C LEU A 67 -5.83 -2.67 5.53
N VAL A 68 -4.77 -3.45 5.36
CA VAL A 68 -4.21 -3.84 4.06
C VAL A 68 -4.19 -5.36 3.96
N PRO A 69 -4.74 -5.96 2.89
CA PRO A 69 -4.70 -7.42 2.72
C PRO A 69 -3.27 -7.97 2.74
N ALA A 70 -3.07 -9.13 3.38
CA ALA A 70 -1.74 -9.73 3.52
C ALA A 70 -1.02 -9.93 2.19
N TYR A 71 -1.74 -10.29 1.11
CA TYR A 71 -1.15 -10.46 -0.22
C TYR A 71 -0.62 -9.17 -0.85
N ALA A 72 -1.05 -8.00 -0.36
CA ALA A 72 -0.53 -6.70 -0.76
C ALA A 72 0.67 -6.25 0.10
N LEU A 73 1.04 -7.03 1.12
CA LEU A 73 2.17 -6.77 1.99
C LEU A 73 3.34 -7.67 1.61
N ARG A 74 4.54 -7.13 1.75
CA ARG A 74 5.79 -7.88 1.61
C ARG A 74 6.78 -7.37 2.65
N PRO A 75 7.60 -8.25 3.23
CA PRO A 75 8.75 -7.83 4.02
C PRO A 75 9.64 -6.88 3.20
N ARG A 76 10.20 -5.88 3.86
CA ARG A 76 11.30 -5.12 3.27
C ARG A 76 12.55 -5.99 3.41
N HIS A 77 13.24 -6.24 2.31
CA HIS A 77 14.59 -6.76 2.39
C HIS A 77 15.51 -5.60 2.78
N ASP A 78 15.87 -5.52 4.05
CA ASP A 78 16.92 -4.63 4.49
C ASP A 78 18.25 -5.21 3.98
N GLY A 79 18.76 -4.66 2.89
CA GLY A 79 19.97 -5.13 2.18
C GLY A 79 21.28 -4.89 2.92
N SER A 80 21.34 -5.15 4.23
CA SER A 80 22.57 -5.02 5.01
C SER A 80 22.60 -5.94 6.23
N ARG A 81 23.19 -7.12 6.04
CA ARG A 81 23.98 -7.77 7.08
C ARG A 81 25.35 -8.07 6.48
N PRO A 82 26.42 -7.31 6.80
CA PRO A 82 27.76 -7.84 6.60
C PRO A 82 27.93 -8.99 7.59
N THR A 83 28.19 -10.18 7.07
CA THR A 83 28.63 -11.33 7.86
C THR A 83 30.08 -11.06 8.25
N THR A 84 30.32 -10.80 9.53
CA THR A 84 31.68 -10.92 10.13
C THR A 84 32.00 -12.38 10.32
#